data_AF-A0A2E2GYV6-F1
#
_entry.id   AF-A0A2E2GYV6-F1
#
_cell.length_a   1.000
_cell.length_b   1.000
_cell.length_c   1.000
_cell.angle_alpha   90.00
_cell.angle_beta   90.00
_cell.angle_gamma   90.00
#
_symmetry.space_group_name_H-M   'P 1'
#
loop_
_entity.id
_entity.type
_entity.pdbx_description
1 polymer ?
#
loop_
_entity_poly.entity_id
_entity_poly.type
_entity_poly.pdbx_seq_one_letter_code
_entity_poly.pdbx_strand_id
1 'polypeptide(L)'
;MSHPLIGRLLNDFGYPLLDQTNLTEFLAENEFSVLFFTDDPARNKETPDVAVVLPELVALFPQLKAAVIDRSCEKQLQGTFGFAVWPALVFMKGQDYLGNIIRIQNWDDYCNMIPEILQRKPQTLNLNSLQGEAS
;
A
#
# COMPACT_ATOMS: atom_id res chain seq x y z
N MET A 1 -10.21 10.45 13.70
CA MET A 1 -8.97 10.03 14.41
C MET A 1 -8.37 8.85 13.66
N SER A 2 -7.05 8.80 13.50
CA SER A 2 -6.33 7.63 12.99
C SER A 2 -6.22 6.58 14.09
N HIS A 3 -6.33 5.29 13.75
CA HIS A 3 -6.19 4.19 14.72
C HIS A 3 -4.74 4.12 15.24
N PRO A 4 -4.48 3.83 16.52
CA PRO A 4 -3.13 3.89 17.10
C PRO A 4 -2.11 3.01 16.38
N LEU A 5 -2.52 1.84 15.87
CA LEU A 5 -1.64 0.96 15.10
C LEU A 5 -1.24 1.54 13.74
N ILE A 6 -2.11 2.32 13.10
CA ILE A 6 -1.75 3.07 11.88
C ILE A 6 -0.80 4.21 12.27
N GLY A 7 -1.06 4.90 13.38
CA GLY A 7 -0.15 5.91 13.91
C GLY A 7 1.26 5.38 14.17
N ARG A 8 1.38 4.14 14.63
CA ARG A 8 2.67 3.48 14.85
C ARG A 8 3.47 3.28 13.55
N LEU A 9 2.80 2.97 12.44
CA LEU A 9 3.45 2.88 11.13
C LEU A 9 4.13 4.20 10.73
N LEU A 10 3.46 5.32 10.99
CA LEU A 10 3.95 6.65 10.64
C LEU A 10 5.03 7.13 11.61
N ASN A 11 4.78 7.02 12.92
CA ASN A 11 5.59 7.67 13.95
C ASN A 11 6.79 6.82 14.40
N ASP A 12 6.61 5.50 14.52
CA ASP A 12 7.62 4.60 15.07
C ASP A 12 8.41 3.88 13.96
N PHE A 13 7.73 3.47 12.89
CA PHE A 13 8.38 2.82 11.74
C PHE A 13 8.78 3.80 10.63
N GLY A 14 8.33 5.06 10.71
CA GLY A 14 8.73 6.13 9.78
C GLY A 14 8.17 5.95 8.36
N TYR A 15 7.07 5.23 8.19
CA TYR A 15 6.46 5.07 6.87
C TYR A 15 5.81 6.39 6.43
N PRO A 16 6.06 6.86 5.20
CA PRO A 16 5.44 8.08 4.71
C PRO A 16 3.94 7.88 4.53
N LEU A 17 3.20 8.96 4.79
CA LEU A 17 1.80 9.08 4.44
C LEU A 17 1.69 9.68 3.03
N LEU A 18 1.18 8.91 2.07
CA LEU A 18 1.14 9.29 0.67
C LEU A 18 -0.25 9.75 0.24
N ASP A 19 -0.28 10.84 -0.50
CA ASP A 19 -1.45 11.38 -1.17
C ASP A 19 -1.21 11.50 -2.68
N GLN A 20 -2.11 12.15 -3.41
CA GLN A 20 -1.97 12.34 -4.87
C GLN A 20 -0.72 13.15 -5.28
N THR A 21 -0.17 13.97 -4.38
CA THR A 21 0.92 14.90 -4.68
C THR A 21 2.29 14.24 -4.59
N ASN A 22 2.46 13.31 -3.66
CA ASN A 22 3.77 12.69 -3.36
C ASN A 22 3.85 11.20 -3.74
N LEU A 23 2.73 10.55 -4.09
CA LEU A 23 2.71 9.13 -4.46
C LEU A 23 3.63 8.84 -5.64
N THR A 24 3.55 9.63 -6.71
CA THR A 24 4.33 9.40 -7.94
C THR A 24 5.83 9.53 -7.69
N GLU A 25 6.25 10.52 -6.91
CA GLU A 25 7.66 10.73 -6.56
C GLU A 25 8.18 9.57 -5.72
N PHE A 26 7.45 9.18 -4.67
CA PHE A 26 7.80 8.02 -3.85
C PHE A 26 7.94 6.74 -4.68
N LEU A 27 7.01 6.50 -5.61
CA LEU A 27 7.09 5.32 -6.48
C LEU A 27 8.28 5.39 -7.44
N ALA A 28 8.63 6.56 -7.98
CA ALA A 28 9.77 6.71 -8.88
C ALA A 28 11.13 6.51 -8.18
N GLU A 29 11.23 6.86 -6.90
CA GLU A 29 12.46 6.72 -6.11
C GLU A 29 12.75 5.28 -5.64
N ASN A 30 11.74 4.41 -5.66
CA ASN A 30 11.82 3.09 -5.04
C ASN A 30 11.57 1.98 -6.06
N GLU A 31 12.51 1.03 -6.18
CA GLU A 31 12.35 -0.08 -7.12
C GLU A 31 11.13 -0.94 -6.77
N PHE A 32 10.94 -1.30 -5.50
CA PHE A 32 9.77 -2.04 -5.05
C PHE A 32 9.10 -1.33 -3.87
N SER A 33 7.79 -1.13 -3.98
CA SER A 33 7.00 -0.46 -2.95
C SER A 33 5.78 -1.28 -2.58
N VAL A 34 5.35 -1.17 -1.32
CA VAL A 34 4.07 -1.69 -0.82
C VAL A 34 3.25 -0.56 -0.22
N LEU A 35 2.10 -0.30 -0.83
CA LEU A 35 1.17 0.76 -0.45
C LEU A 35 0.05 0.15 0.40
N PHE A 36 -0.09 0.63 1.62
CA PHE A 36 -1.10 0.15 2.55
C PHE A 36 -2.36 1.02 2.53
N PHE A 37 -3.44 0.40 2.08
CA PHE A 37 -4.79 0.94 2.02
C PHE A 37 -5.60 0.44 3.21
N THR A 38 -5.97 1.37 4.09
CA THR A 38 -6.49 1.12 5.43
C THR A 38 -8.01 1.17 5.53
N ASP A 39 -8.69 1.92 4.65
CA ASP A 39 -10.10 2.31 4.80
C ASP A 39 -10.38 2.95 6.18
N ASP A 40 -11.62 2.90 6.67
CA ASP A 40 -11.92 3.30 8.04
C ASP A 40 -11.67 2.13 9.00
N PRO A 41 -10.65 2.20 9.89
CA PRO A 41 -10.39 1.15 10.87
C PRO A 41 -11.52 0.95 11.88
N ALA A 42 -12.44 1.91 12.03
CA ALA A 42 -13.66 1.71 12.81
C ALA A 42 -14.66 0.76 12.11
N ARG A 43 -14.60 0.67 10.78
CA ARG A 43 -15.45 -0.20 9.95
C ARG A 43 -14.75 -1.51 9.62
N ASN A 44 -13.44 -1.47 9.43
CA ASN A 44 -12.65 -2.63 9.07
C ASN A 44 -11.77 -3.12 10.23
N LYS A 45 -12.21 -4.21 10.85
CA LYS A 45 -11.52 -4.83 11.98
C LYS A 45 -10.20 -5.50 11.60
N GLU A 46 -9.96 -5.76 10.32
CA GLU A 46 -8.74 -6.41 9.82
C GLU A 46 -7.60 -5.41 9.61
N THR A 47 -7.90 -4.11 9.46
CA THR A 47 -6.89 -3.06 9.23
C THR A 47 -5.85 -2.97 10.36
N PRO A 48 -6.24 -2.98 11.65
CA PRO A 48 -5.29 -3.06 12.76
C PRO A 48 -4.34 -4.26 12.67
N ASP A 49 -4.83 -5.44 12.28
CA ASP A 49 -4.00 -6.65 12.15
C ASP A 49 -2.98 -6.51 11.02
N VAL A 50 -3.40 -6.01 9.84
CA VAL A 50 -2.46 -5.77 8.73
C VAL A 50 -1.43 -4.70 9.11
N ALA A 51 -1.81 -3.68 9.89
CA ALA A 51 -0.88 -2.68 10.39
C ALA A 51 0.20 -3.25 11.32
N VAL A 52 -0.08 -4.35 12.03
CA VAL A 52 0.92 -5.05 12.85
C VAL A 52 1.82 -5.94 11.99
N VAL A 53 1.27 -6.57 10.96
CA VAL A 53 2.00 -7.50 10.10
C VAL A 53 2.92 -6.78 9.11
N LEU A 54 2.52 -5.62 8.59
CA LEU A 54 3.26 -4.90 7.54
C LEU A 54 4.74 -4.65 7.88
N PRO A 55 5.12 -4.18 9.09
CA PRO A 55 6.54 -3.99 9.41
C PRO A 55 7.35 -5.28 9.44
N GLU A 56 6.76 -6.39 9.89
CA GLU A 56 7.40 -7.70 9.88
C GLU A 56 7.64 -8.19 8.45
N LEU A 57 6.69 -7.93 7.54
CA LEU A 57 6.86 -8.22 6.11
C LEU A 57 7.98 -7.39 5.49
N VAL A 58 8.06 -6.10 5.79
CA VAL A 58 9.14 -5.23 5.29
C VAL A 58 10.51 -5.66 5.84
N ALA A 59 10.56 -6.12 7.09
CA ALA A 59 11.80 -6.68 7.65
C ALA A 59 12.23 -7.98 6.94
N LEU A 60 11.27 -8.83 6.54
CA LEU A 60 11.54 -10.05 5.78
C LEU A 60 11.93 -9.78 4.32
N PHE A 61 11.39 -8.71 3.72
CA PHE A 61 11.62 -8.29 2.34
C PHE A 61 12.22 -6.87 2.31
N PRO A 62 13.51 -6.70 2.67
CA PRO A 62 14.13 -5.38 2.84
C PRO A 62 14.19 -4.52 1.56
N GLN A 63 13.98 -5.13 0.39
CA GLN A 63 13.81 -4.42 -0.88
C GLN A 63 12.48 -3.66 -0.98
N LEU A 64 11.46 -4.01 -0.19
CA LEU A 64 10.18 -3.33 -0.18
C LEU A 64 10.24 -2.05 0.64
N LYS A 65 9.68 -0.99 0.07
CA LYS A 65 9.46 0.28 0.75
C LYS A 65 7.98 0.44 1.05
N ALA A 66 7.64 0.42 2.34
CA ALA A 66 6.27 0.55 2.77
C ALA A 66 5.87 2.02 2.89
N ALA A 67 4.61 2.28 2.55
CA ALA A 67 3.95 3.56 2.75
C ALA A 67 2.48 3.35 3.09
N VAL A 68 1.90 4.31 3.80
CA VAL A 68 0.46 4.33 4.12
C VAL A 68 -0.22 5.31 3.18
N ILE A 69 -1.37 4.96 2.62
CA ILE A 69 -2.13 5.87 1.77
C ILE A 69 -3.06 6.74 2.62
N ASP A 70 -3.08 8.04 2.33
CA ASP A 70 -3.98 8.98 2.97
C ASP A 70 -5.44 8.71 2.57
N ARG A 71 -6.33 8.73 3.56
CA ARG A 71 -7.76 8.45 3.36
C ARG A 71 -8.45 9.36 2.36
N SER A 72 -7.94 10.57 2.14
CA SER A 72 -8.49 11.52 1.17
C SER A 72 -8.40 11.01 -0.28
N CYS A 73 -7.41 10.17 -0.61
CA CYS A 73 -7.21 9.66 -1.97
C CYS A 73 -7.41 8.14 -2.12
N GLU A 74 -7.56 7.40 -1.00
CA GLU A 74 -7.77 5.94 -0.99
C GLU A 74 -8.84 5.46 -1.98
N LYS A 75 -10.01 6.11 -2.05
CA LYS A 75 -11.12 5.68 -2.94
C LYS A 75 -10.84 5.93 -4.41
N GLN A 76 -10.16 7.03 -4.74
CA GLN A 76 -9.79 7.32 -6.13
C GLN A 76 -8.73 6.31 -6.60
N LEU A 77 -7.72 6.07 -5.76
CA LEU A 77 -6.66 5.10 -6.01
C LEU A 77 -7.17 3.66 -6.07
N GLN A 78 -8.20 3.32 -5.28
CA GLN A 78 -8.86 2.01 -5.35
C GLN A 78 -9.31 1.68 -6.79
N GLY A 79 -9.92 2.65 -7.49
CA GLY A 79 -10.35 2.50 -8.87
C GLY A 79 -9.18 2.26 -9.82
N THR A 80 -8.07 2.97 -9.62
CA THR A 80 -6.84 2.86 -10.43
C THR A 80 -6.13 1.51 -10.24
N PHE A 81 -6.05 1.02 -9.01
CA PHE A 81 -5.41 -0.26 -8.70
C PHE A 81 -6.34 -1.48 -8.83
N GLY A 82 -7.64 -1.25 -8.99
CA GLY A 82 -8.61 -2.29 -9.33
C GLY A 82 -8.90 -3.32 -8.24
N PHE A 83 -8.75 -2.98 -6.95
CA PHE A 83 -9.11 -3.87 -5.84
C PHE A 83 -10.48 -3.51 -5.25
N ALA A 84 -11.28 -4.50 -4.88
CA ALA A 84 -12.64 -4.30 -4.37
C ALA A 84 -12.76 -4.41 -2.84
N VAL A 85 -11.75 -5.01 -2.18
CA VAL A 85 -11.82 -5.42 -0.78
C VAL A 85 -10.72 -4.73 0.02
N TRP A 86 -11.07 -4.33 1.25
CA TRP A 86 -10.20 -3.65 2.20
C TRP A 86 -9.90 -4.56 3.39
N PRO A 87 -8.79 -4.35 4.13
CA PRO A 87 -7.64 -3.55 3.74
C PRO A 87 -6.93 -4.13 2.51
N ALA A 88 -6.03 -3.37 1.89
CA ALA A 88 -5.22 -3.87 0.78
C ALA A 88 -3.76 -3.45 0.90
N LEU A 89 -2.85 -4.36 0.52
CA LEU A 89 -1.44 -4.10 0.26
C LEU A 89 -1.23 -4.15 -1.25
N VAL A 90 -0.90 -3.01 -1.85
CA VAL A 90 -0.65 -2.90 -3.29
C VAL A 90 0.85 -2.87 -3.54
N PHE A 91 1.34 -3.72 -4.43
CA PHE A 91 2.76 -3.87 -4.75
C PHE A 91 3.07 -3.22 -6.09
N MET A 92 4.12 -2.40 -6.09
CA MET A 92 4.57 -1.62 -7.24
C MET A 92 6.03 -1.93 -7.56
N LYS A 93 6.38 -1.88 -8.84
CA LYS A 93 7.75 -1.78 -9.32
C LYS A 93 7.97 -0.42 -9.96
N GLY A 94 8.66 0.48 -9.27
CA GLY A 94 8.63 1.90 -9.65
C GLY A 94 7.18 2.40 -9.68
N GLN A 95 6.76 2.97 -10.80
CA GLN A 95 5.37 3.40 -11.05
C GLN A 95 4.46 2.32 -11.68
N ASP A 96 5.00 1.14 -11.99
CA ASP A 96 4.22 0.05 -12.58
C ASP A 96 3.62 -0.86 -11.50
N TYR A 97 2.45 -1.41 -11.76
CA TYR A 97 1.73 -2.28 -10.84
C TYR A 97 2.12 -3.74 -10.97
N LEU A 98 2.27 -4.44 -9.84
CA LEU A 98 2.59 -5.86 -9.78
C LEU A 98 1.43 -6.73 -9.28
N GLY A 99 0.63 -6.22 -8.36
CA GLY A 99 -0.41 -7.00 -7.71
C GLY A 99 -0.89 -6.38 -6.41
N ASN A 100 -1.88 -7.00 -5.80
CA ASN A 100 -2.35 -6.65 -4.47
C ASN A 100 -2.60 -7.91 -3.63
N ILE A 101 -2.58 -7.73 -2.32
CA ILE A 101 -3.10 -8.67 -1.33
C ILE A 101 -4.20 -7.95 -0.57
N ILE A 102 -5.40 -8.50 -0.58
CA ILE A 102 -6.58 -7.95 0.12
C ILE A 102 -6.82 -8.72 1.41
N ARG A 103 -7.46 -8.06 2.38
CA ARG A 103 -7.74 -8.60 3.73
C ARG A 103 -6.47 -8.99 4.48
N ILE A 104 -6.64 -9.36 5.75
CA ILE A 104 -5.59 -10.06 6.49
C ILE A 104 -5.44 -11.47 5.94
N GLN A 105 -4.19 -11.93 5.80
CA GLN A 105 -3.85 -13.29 5.39
C GLN A 105 -3.05 -13.98 6.50
N ASN A 106 -2.88 -15.30 6.42
CA ASN A 106 -1.96 -15.98 7.33
C ASN A 106 -0.52 -15.68 6.95
N TRP A 107 0.39 -15.89 7.91
CA TRP A 107 1.82 -15.60 7.71
C TRP A 107 2.42 -16.37 6.53
N ASP A 108 2.16 -17.67 6.42
CA ASP A 108 2.65 -18.50 5.31
C ASP A 108 2.13 -18.02 3.95
N ASP A 109 0.88 -17.56 3.90
CA ASP A 109 0.29 -17.01 2.67
C ASP A 109 1.06 -15.76 2.24
N TYR A 110 1.35 -14.82 3.14
CA TYR A 110 2.18 -13.65 2.81
C TYR A 110 3.57 -14.05 2.32
N CYS A 111 4.21 -15.01 3.00
CA CYS A 111 5.54 -15.49 2.65
C CYS A 111 5.60 -16.12 1.25
N ASN A 112 4.51 -16.73 0.78
CA ASN A 112 4.41 -17.31 -0.55
C ASN A 112 3.97 -16.29 -1.62
N MET A 113 2.96 -15.47 -1.32
CA MET A 113 2.39 -14.52 -2.28
C MET A 113 3.34 -13.37 -2.63
N ILE A 114 4.09 -12.84 -1.67
CA ILE A 114 4.93 -11.67 -1.90
C ILE A 114 6.05 -11.98 -2.91
N PRO A 115 6.86 -13.05 -2.76
CA PRO A 115 7.86 -13.41 -3.77
C PRO A 115 7.27 -13.63 -5.16
N GLU A 116 6.09 -14.25 -5.25
CA GLU A 116 5.40 -14.42 -6.53
C GLU A 116 5.02 -13.08 -7.15
N ILE A 117 4.45 -12.17 -6.37
CA ILE A 117 4.06 -10.83 -6.82
C ILE A 117 5.28 -10.05 -7.32
N LEU A 118 6.40 -10.08 -6.60
CA LEU A 118 7.63 -9.35 -6.97
C LEU A 118 8.28 -9.87 -8.27
N GLN A 119 7.95 -11.10 -8.69
CA GLN A 119 8.42 -11.69 -9.94
C GLN A 119 7.45 -11.49 -11.12
N ARG A 120 6.27 -10.92 -10.90
CA ARG A 120 5.29 -10.68 -11.96
C ARG A 120 5.79 -9.66 -12.97
N LYS A 121 5.28 -9.76 -14.19
CA LYS A 121 5.50 -8.74 -15.21
C LYS A 121 4.78 -7.44 -14.80
N PRO A 122 5.48 -6.29 -14.72
CA PRO A 122 4.87 -5.01 -14.38
C PRO A 122 3.79 -4.62 -15.40
N GLN A 123 2.70 -4.05 -14.89
CA GLN A 123 1.61 -3.49 -15.66
C GLN A 123 1.63 -1.98 -15.51
N THR A 124 1.79 -1.28 -16.63
CA THR A 124 1.80 0.19 -16.63
C THR A 124 0.41 0.72 -16.31
N LEU A 125 0.35 1.51 -15.23
CA LEU A 125 -0.85 2.25 -14.82
C LEU A 125 -0.72 3.71 -15.23
N ASN A 126 -1.85 4.31 -15.62
CA ASN A 126 -1.90 5.75 -15.85
C ASN A 126 -2.16 6.49 -14.53
N LEU A 127 -1.10 6.69 -13.75
CA LEU A 127 -1.17 7.45 -12.49
C LEU A 127 -1.39 8.96 -12.72
N ASN A 128 -1.19 9.49 -13.94
CA ASN A 128 -1.39 10.91 -14.24
C ASN A 128 -2.87 11.32 -14.17
N SER A 129 -3.79 10.36 -14.28
CA SER A 129 -5.22 10.58 -14.05
C SER A 129 -5.57 10.98 -12.60
N LEU A 130 -4.62 10.83 -11.68
CA LEU A 130 -4.76 11.21 -10.27
C LEU A 130 -4.40 12.68 -10.01
N GLN A 131 -3.85 13.40 -11.01
CA GLN A 131 -3.30 14.75 -10.86
C GLN A 131 -4.20 15.90 -11.39
N GLY A 132 -5.47 15.66 -11.73
CA GLY A 132 -6.43 16.71 -12.15
C GLY A 132 -7.65 16.76 -11.23
N GLU A 133 -8.22 17.90 -10.81
CA GLU A 133 -8.22 19.25 -11.39
C GLU A 133 -7.93 20.30 -10.30
N ALA A 134 -6.79 21.01 -10.39
CA ALA A 134 -6.67 22.35 -9.82
C ALA A 134 -6.84 23.34 -10.97
N SER A 135 -8.08 23.77 -11.22
CA SER A 135 -8.41 24.90 -12.09
C SER A 135 -9.36 25.84 -11.36
#